data_AF-A0A7S2VXD9-F1
#
_entry.id   AF-A0A7S2VXD9-F1
#
_cell.length_a   1.000
_cell.length_b   1.000
_cell.length_c   1.000
_cell.angle_alpha   90.00
_cell.angle_beta   90.00
_cell.angle_gamma   90.00
#
_symmetry.space_group_name_H-M   'P 1'
#
loop_
_entity.id
_entity.type
_entity.pdbx_description
1 polymer ?
#
loop_
_entity_poly.entity_id
_entity_poly.type
_entity_poly.pdbx_seq_one_letter_code
_entity_poly.pdbx_strand_id
1 'polypeptide(L)'
;GHGQARRLQARQNLHAYYNEIDADGRALADASEAAFRVGTQDVDPSSAYVPLRQRLRMIGDQEPLSHDMMRKYITYAQAYCHPRLTAEAAEILQTFYLELRLRAPSDGTPVTARQLESLVRLAEARA
;
A
#
# COMPACT_ATOMS: atom_id res chain seq x y z
N GLY A 1 33.85 6.97 -1.34
CA GLY A 1 33.15 6.96 -0.03
C GLY A 1 31.76 7.59 -0.05
N HIS A 2 31.52 8.68 -0.78
CA HIS A 2 30.30 9.49 -0.59
C HIS A 2 28.99 8.94 -1.22
N GLY A 3 29.07 8.10 -2.25
CA GLY A 3 27.88 7.59 -2.95
C GLY A 3 27.09 6.51 -2.19
N GLN A 4 27.77 5.68 -1.39
CA GLN A 4 27.12 4.63 -0.59
C GLN A 4 26.36 5.21 0.60
N ALA A 5 26.94 6.20 1.28
CA ALA A 5 26.30 6.92 2.37
C ALA A 5 25.01 7.63 1.93
N ARG A 6 25.02 8.28 0.75
CA ARG A 6 23.84 8.96 0.20
C ARG A 6 22.73 7.98 -0.23
N ARG A 7 23.08 6.81 -0.76
CA ARG A 7 22.11 5.75 -1.11
C ARG A 7 21.46 5.14 0.14
N LEU A 8 22.25 4.94 1.20
CA LEU A 8 21.73 4.51 2.50
C LEU A 8 20.82 5.57 3.12
N GLN A 9 21.21 6.84 3.05
CA GLN A 9 20.40 7.97 3.51
C GLN A 9 19.08 8.07 2.74
N ALA A 10 19.09 7.93 1.41
CA ALA A 10 17.87 7.95 0.60
C ALA A 10 16.95 6.75 0.90
N ARG A 11 17.52 5.57 1.17
CA ARG A 11 16.77 4.38 1.60
C ARG A 11 16.18 4.55 3.00
N GLN A 12 16.90 5.18 3.92
CA GLN A 12 16.43 5.54 5.25
C GLN A 12 15.34 6.62 5.21
N ASN A 13 15.50 7.63 4.35
CA ASN A 13 14.52 8.71 4.19
C ASN A 13 13.20 8.20 3.56
N LEU A 14 13.27 7.25 2.62
CA LEU A 14 12.07 6.58 2.08
C LEU A 14 11.37 5.69 3.12
N HIS A 15 12.14 5.01 3.98
CA HIS A 15 11.57 4.20 5.07
C HIS A 15 10.92 5.09 6.14
N ALA A 16 11.54 6.23 6.47
CA ALA A 16 11.03 7.20 7.43
C ALA A 16 9.77 7.95 6.93
N TYR A 17 9.61 8.12 5.61
CA TYR A 17 8.46 8.81 5.03
C TYR A 17 7.15 8.00 5.07
N TYR A 18 7.24 6.66 5.07
CA TYR A 18 6.07 5.77 5.15
C TYR A 18 5.86 5.12 6.52
N ASN A 19 6.93 5.06 7.33
CA ASN A 19 6.91 4.57 8.70
C ASN A 19 7.72 5.56 9.55
N GLU A 20 7.09 6.65 10.00
CA GLU A 20 7.53 7.19 11.29
C GLU A 20 7.28 6.04 12.28
N ILE A 21 8.27 5.54 13.02
CA ILE A 21 8.13 4.40 13.94
C ILE A 21 8.47 4.86 15.36
N ASP A 22 7.65 4.50 16.34
CA ASP A 22 7.91 4.75 17.76
C ASP A 22 9.12 3.94 18.24
N ALA A 23 9.58 4.21 19.47
CA ALA A 23 10.72 3.50 20.07
C ALA A 23 10.51 1.98 20.20
N ASP A 24 9.27 1.51 20.05
CA ASP A 24 8.86 0.10 20.09
C ASP A 24 8.72 -0.52 18.68
N GLY A 25 9.04 0.23 17.62
CA GLY A 25 8.99 -0.23 16.24
C GLY A 25 7.60 -0.22 15.60
N ARG A 26 6.64 0.57 16.11
CA ARG A 26 5.27 0.72 15.57
C ARG A 26 5.08 2.05 14.85
N ALA A 27 4.41 2.04 13.70
CA ALA A 27 4.28 3.24 12.87
C ALA A 27 3.47 4.37 13.58
N LEU A 28 4.10 5.51 13.86
CA LEU A 28 3.57 6.79 14.37
C LEU A 28 2.51 7.39 13.43
N ALA A 29 2.58 7.13 12.12
CA ALA A 29 1.54 7.45 11.15
C ALA A 29 1.40 6.32 10.11
N ASP A 30 0.17 5.88 9.83
CA ASP A 30 -0.08 4.78 8.88
C ASP A 30 0.03 5.29 7.44
N ALA A 31 0.81 4.62 6.60
CA ALA A 31 0.82 4.85 5.16
C ALA A 31 -0.60 4.79 4.56
N SER A 32 -1.49 3.96 5.11
CA SER A 32 -2.90 3.85 4.69
C SER A 32 -3.78 5.03 5.14
N GLU A 33 -3.38 5.75 6.19
CA GLU A 33 -4.06 6.95 6.68
C GLU A 33 -3.57 8.20 5.94
N ALA A 34 -2.28 8.27 5.64
CA ALA A 34 -1.68 9.37 4.86
C ALA A 34 -2.09 9.33 3.37
N ALA A 35 -2.15 8.15 2.75
CA ALA A 35 -2.59 7.98 1.36
C ALA A 35 -4.04 8.48 1.14
N PHE A 36 -4.89 8.39 2.17
CA PHE A 36 -6.27 8.87 2.11
C PHE A 36 -6.37 10.41 2.12
N ARG A 37 -5.60 11.10 2.98
CA ARG A 37 -5.65 12.58 3.07
C ARG A 37 -5.20 13.30 1.80
N VAL A 38 -4.44 12.62 0.95
CA VAL A 38 -3.89 13.17 -0.30
C VAL A 38 -4.78 12.86 -1.51
N GLY A 39 -5.61 11.81 -1.45
CA GLY A 39 -6.20 11.22 -2.66
C GLY A 39 -7.69 11.41 -2.92
N THR A 40 -8.52 11.81 -1.94
CA THR A 40 -9.97 11.79 -2.15
C THR A 40 -10.69 12.93 -1.44
N GLN A 41 -11.13 13.95 -2.21
CA GLN A 41 -12.10 14.94 -1.73
C GLN A 41 -13.55 14.40 -1.71
N ASP A 42 -13.79 13.20 -2.22
CA ASP A 42 -15.15 12.66 -2.48
C ASP A 42 -15.58 11.50 -1.56
N VAL A 43 -14.91 11.28 -0.42
CA VAL A 43 -15.35 10.26 0.55
C VAL A 43 -16.37 10.86 1.50
N ASP A 44 -17.54 10.23 1.58
CA ASP A 44 -18.62 10.57 2.53
C ASP A 44 -18.05 10.90 3.92
N PRO A 45 -18.23 12.14 4.43
CA PRO A 45 -17.77 12.57 5.75
C PRO A 45 -18.31 11.70 6.90
N SER A 46 -19.41 10.97 6.67
CA SER A 46 -20.04 10.08 7.64
C SER A 46 -19.43 8.67 7.70
N SER A 47 -18.64 8.26 6.71
CA SER A 47 -18.01 6.95 6.69
C SER A 47 -16.65 7.02 7.41
N ALA A 48 -16.64 6.71 8.70
CA ALA A 48 -15.41 6.60 9.48
C ALA A 48 -14.51 5.48 8.92
N TYR A 49 -13.64 5.81 7.96
CA TYR A 49 -12.69 4.89 7.37
C TYR A 49 -11.79 4.31 8.47
N VAL A 50 -11.83 2.98 8.64
CA VAL A 50 -11.01 2.26 9.62
C VAL A 50 -9.79 1.67 8.91
N PRO A 51 -8.55 2.07 9.27
CA PRO A 51 -7.34 1.59 8.61
C PRO A 51 -7.17 0.07 8.78
N LEU A 52 -6.48 -0.56 7.83
CA LEU A 52 -6.31 -2.02 7.79
C LEU A 52 -5.73 -2.57 9.10
N ARG A 53 -4.71 -1.91 9.67
CA ARG A 53 -4.13 -2.31 10.97
C ARG A 53 -5.16 -2.42 12.08
N GLN A 54 -6.18 -1.55 12.08
CA GLN A 54 -7.19 -1.47 13.11
C GLN A 54 -8.29 -2.50 12.86
N ARG A 55 -8.64 -2.76 11.60
CA ARG A 55 -9.56 -3.84 11.20
C ARG A 55 -8.98 -5.23 11.41
N LEU A 56 -7.67 -5.37 11.25
CA LEU A 56 -6.93 -6.63 11.39
C LEU A 56 -6.33 -6.84 12.77
N ARG A 57 -6.65 -5.99 13.76
CA ARG A 57 -6.35 -6.30 15.16
C ARG A 57 -7.05 -7.61 15.49
N MET A 58 -6.28 -8.64 15.85
CA MET A 58 -6.85 -9.88 16.32
C MET A 58 -7.60 -9.60 17.63
N ILE A 59 -8.91 -9.71 17.60
CA ILE A 59 -9.78 -9.57 18.76
C ILE A 59 -10.01 -10.99 19.29
N GLY A 60 -9.33 -11.33 20.39
CA GLY A 60 -9.43 -12.62 21.07
C GLY A 60 -8.55 -13.73 20.46
N ASP A 61 -8.78 -14.96 20.93
CA ASP A 61 -8.04 -16.16 20.52
C ASP A 61 -8.71 -16.74 19.27
N GLN A 62 -8.36 -16.19 18.10
CA GLN A 62 -8.82 -16.73 16.81
C GLN A 62 -7.81 -17.76 16.34
N GLU A 63 -8.25 -19.01 16.17
CA GLU A 63 -7.39 -20.06 15.64
C GLU A 63 -7.07 -19.75 14.16
N PRO A 64 -5.78 -19.72 13.77
CA PRO A 64 -5.40 -19.47 12.39
C PRO A 64 -6.02 -20.48 11.43
N LEU A 65 -6.40 -20.03 10.24
CA LEU A 65 -6.84 -20.92 9.15
C LEU A 65 -5.80 -22.02 8.90
N SER A 66 -6.28 -23.26 8.77
CA SER A 66 -5.40 -24.38 8.45
C SER A 66 -4.73 -24.19 7.09
N HIS A 67 -3.52 -24.72 6.95
CA HIS A 67 -2.75 -24.60 5.70
C HIS A 67 -3.45 -25.26 4.51
N ASP A 68 -4.15 -26.38 4.72
CA ASP A 68 -4.94 -27.05 3.69
C ASP A 68 -6.10 -26.16 3.20
N MET A 69 -6.80 -25.50 4.12
CA MET A 69 -7.88 -24.58 3.78
C MET A 69 -7.37 -23.36 3.01
N MET A 70 -6.23 -22.79 3.42
CA MET A 70 -5.60 -21.67 2.69
C MET A 70 -5.26 -22.04 1.25
N ARG A 71 -4.71 -23.24 1.02
CA ARG A 71 -4.40 -23.72 -0.34
C ARG A 71 -5.67 -23.82 -1.19
N LYS A 72 -6.73 -24.42 -0.64
CA LYS A 72 -8.05 -24.53 -1.32
C LYS A 72 -8.62 -23.16 -1.65
N TYR A 73 -8.55 -22.22 -0.72
CA TYR A 73 -9.02 -20.85 -0.91
C TYR A 73 -8.28 -20.14 -2.04
N ILE A 74 -6.94 -20.18 -2.03
CA ILE A 74 -6.12 -19.55 -3.07
C ILE A 74 -6.44 -20.14 -4.45
N THR A 75 -6.51 -21.48 -4.56
CA THR A 75 -6.85 -22.14 -5.82
C THR A 75 -8.24 -21.76 -6.31
N TYR A 76 -9.23 -21.70 -5.41
CA TYR A 76 -10.58 -21.26 -5.76
C TYR A 76 -10.58 -19.80 -6.25
N ALA A 77 -9.97 -18.88 -5.51
CA ALA A 77 -9.91 -17.47 -5.88
C ALA A 77 -9.23 -17.28 -7.25
N GLN A 78 -8.12 -17.97 -7.51
CA GLN A 78 -7.43 -17.92 -8.81
C GLN A 78 -8.29 -18.44 -9.98
N ALA A 79 -9.15 -19.44 -9.73
CA ALA A 79 -9.99 -20.03 -10.77
C ALA A 79 -11.25 -19.20 -11.06
N TYR A 80 -11.88 -18.63 -10.02
CA TYR A 80 -13.23 -18.07 -10.11
C TYR A 80 -13.32 -16.56 -9.88
N CYS A 81 -12.32 -15.93 -9.26
CA CYS A 81 -12.32 -14.50 -8.99
C CYS A 81 -11.39 -13.77 -9.97
N HIS A 82 -11.98 -12.98 -10.88
CA HIS A 82 -11.24 -12.20 -11.88
C HIS A 82 -11.57 -10.72 -11.75
N PRO A 83 -11.15 -10.07 -10.65
CA PRO A 83 -11.40 -8.65 -10.45
C PRO A 83 -10.81 -7.82 -11.60
N ARG A 84 -11.51 -6.74 -11.93
CA ARG A 84 -11.12 -5.78 -12.95
C ARG A 84 -11.18 -4.38 -12.36
N LEU A 85 -10.20 -3.57 -12.72
CA LEU A 85 -10.13 -2.20 -12.27
C LEU A 85 -11.34 -1.41 -12.77
N THR A 86 -12.03 -0.73 -11.86
CA THR A 86 -13.09 0.24 -12.22
C THR A 86 -12.46 1.54 -12.72
N ALA A 87 -13.23 2.33 -13.46
CA ALA A 87 -12.75 3.63 -13.97
C ALA A 87 -12.33 4.56 -12.82
N GLU A 88 -13.13 4.63 -11.76
CA GLU A 88 -12.82 5.41 -10.55
C GLU A 88 -11.51 4.96 -9.88
N ALA A 89 -11.32 3.65 -9.71
CA ALA A 89 -10.07 3.13 -9.14
C ALA A 89 -8.86 3.43 -10.04
N ALA A 90 -9.05 3.44 -11.36
CA ALA A 90 -7.99 3.78 -12.31
C ALA A 90 -7.54 5.24 -12.17
N GLU A 91 -8.48 6.17 -11.98
CA GLU A 91 -8.18 7.60 -11.76
C GLU A 91 -7.39 7.81 -10.47
N ILE A 92 -7.77 7.12 -9.39
CA ILE A 92 -7.05 7.16 -8.11
C ILE A 92 -5.61 6.66 -8.28
N LEU A 93 -5.42 5.51 -8.93
CA LEU A 93 -4.08 4.94 -9.17
C LEU A 93 -3.23 5.82 -10.09
N GLN A 94 -3.83 6.44 -11.10
CA GLN A 94 -3.14 7.35 -12.01
C GLN A 94 -2.66 8.59 -11.27
N THR A 95 -3.52 9.20 -10.46
CA THR A 95 -3.21 10.39 -9.67
C THR A 95 -2.05 10.09 -8.72
N PHE A 96 -2.14 8.98 -7.97
CA PHE A 96 -1.08 8.53 -7.07
C PHE A 96 0.24 8.29 -7.82
N TYR A 97 0.21 7.64 -8.99
CA TYR A 97 1.41 7.39 -9.79
C TYR A 97 2.10 8.69 -10.25
N LEU A 98 1.32 9.69 -10.68
CA LEU A 98 1.86 10.98 -11.09
C LEU A 98 2.48 11.73 -9.91
N GLU A 99 1.85 11.71 -8.74
CA GLU A 99 2.44 12.29 -7.53
C GLU A 99 3.74 11.59 -7.13
N LEU A 100 3.76 10.26 -7.17
CA LEU A 100 4.94 9.46 -6.90
C LEU A 100 6.10 9.85 -7.84
N ARG A 101 5.79 10.07 -9.12
CA ARG A 101 6.77 10.48 -10.13
C ARG A 101 7.27 11.91 -9.92
N LEU A 102 6.41 12.84 -9.52
CA LEU A 102 6.78 14.23 -9.22
C LEU A 102 7.70 14.32 -8.01
N ARG A 103 7.50 13.47 -7.00
CA ARG A 103 8.28 13.46 -5.75
C ARG A 103 9.52 12.57 -5.82
N ALA A 104 9.75 11.89 -6.95
CA ALA A 104 10.90 11.00 -7.10
C ALA A 104 12.21 11.83 -7.09
N PRO A 105 13.15 11.55 -6.18
CA PRO A 105 14.42 12.27 -6.14
C PRO A 105 15.23 12.04 -7.42
N SER A 106 15.93 13.08 -7.89
CA SER A 106 16.75 13.05 -9.11
C SER A 106 17.79 11.92 -9.11
N ASP A 107 18.25 11.52 -7.93
CA ASP A 107 19.33 10.56 -7.73
C ASP A 107 18.80 9.16 -7.35
N GLY A 108 17.47 8.98 -7.35
CA GLY A 108 16.78 7.74 -7.00
C GLY A 108 16.50 6.81 -8.19
N THR A 109 15.93 5.64 -7.90
CA THR A 109 15.43 4.75 -8.96
C THR A 109 14.30 5.47 -9.70
N PRO A 110 14.38 5.63 -11.03
CA PRO A 110 13.36 6.36 -11.78
C PRO A 110 12.01 5.66 -11.69
N VAL A 111 10.95 6.46 -11.61
CA VAL A 111 9.58 5.94 -11.60
C VAL A 111 9.18 5.49 -13.01
N THR A 112 8.88 4.20 -13.17
CA THR A 112 8.65 3.57 -14.49
C THR A 112 7.20 3.11 -14.67
N ALA A 113 6.77 2.91 -15.92
CA ALA A 113 5.45 2.36 -16.22
C ALA A 113 5.19 0.98 -15.57
N ARG A 114 6.25 0.18 -15.33
CA ARG A 114 6.13 -1.10 -14.62
C ARG A 114 5.61 -0.95 -13.19
N GLN A 115 5.88 0.18 -12.54
CA GLN A 115 5.35 0.45 -11.20
C GLN A 115 3.85 0.72 -11.24
N LEU A 116 3.36 1.42 -12.25
CA LEU A 116 1.91 1.57 -12.47
C LEU A 116 1.25 0.21 -12.70
N GLU A 117 1.82 -0.64 -13.56
CA GLU A 117 1.32 -2.01 -13.76
C GLU A 117 1.32 -2.82 -12.46
N SER A 118 2.34 -2.65 -11.61
CA SER A 118 2.42 -3.32 -10.31
C SER A 118 1.34 -2.83 -9.34
N LEU A 119 1.06 -1.53 -9.33
CA LEU A 119 -0.02 -0.95 -8.52
C LEU A 119 -1.38 -1.52 -8.93
N VAL A 120 -1.64 -1.61 -10.25
CA VAL A 120 -2.86 -2.22 -10.78
C VAL A 120 -2.98 -3.68 -10.33
N ARG A 121 -1.93 -4.49 -10.48
CA ARG A 121 -1.94 -5.90 -10.04
C ARG A 121 -2.18 -6.06 -8.54
N LEU A 122 -1.60 -5.20 -7.72
CA LEU A 122 -1.81 -5.23 -6.26
C LEU A 122 -3.25 -4.85 -5.89
N ALA A 123 -3.82 -3.85 -6.58
CA ALA A 123 -5.21 -3.46 -6.39
C ALA A 123 -6.17 -4.59 -6.76
N GLU A 124 -5.95 -5.23 -7.91
CA GLU A 124 -6.74 -6.39 -8.35
C GLU A 124 -6.57 -7.60 -7.41
N ALA A 125 -5.34 -7.90 -6.95
CA ALA A 125 -5.10 -9.02 -6.03
C ALA A 125 -5.77 -8.86 -4.65
N ARG A 126 -6.09 -7.62 -4.25
CA ARG A 126 -6.76 -7.32 -2.99
C ARG A 126 -8.29 -7.47 -3.08
N ALA A 127 -8.86 -7.22 -4.26
CA ALA A 127 -10.30 -7.17 -4.49
C ALA A 127 -10.92 -8.59 -4.50
#